data_AF-A0A955CQR2-F1
#
_entry.id   AF-A0A955CQR2-F1
#
_cell.length_a   1.000
_cell.length_b   1.000
_cell.length_c   1.000
_cell.angle_alpha   90.00
_cell.angle_beta   90.00
_cell.angle_gamma   90.00
#
_symmetry.space_group_name_H-M   'P 1'
#
loop_
_entity.id
_entity.type
_entity.pdbx_description
1 polymer ?
#
loop_
_entity_poly.entity_id
_entity_poly.type
_entity_poly.pdbx_seq_one_letter_code
_entity_poly.pdbx_strand_id
1 'polypeptide(L)'
;MPDPLDMFSDDHDTPSGGDLDDATPTYGQTPAPLHAQGHAFPVARAQIRRDVFWQNVCREILLGLAAAAAESSGRTGIGPSDAQMSPDPVSELFDGRMAIITSQGQRIPIADVFPVFAFSVPGDVETRIRSSDVQCTVFRISTPTGESYTLPISQIVGIHSLSQSLIEQMEQAEASIDKDSIENRVPFGFAAYTSLARSEQQAKGQEYEGEEIPSPDAPSGTLQGE
;
A
#
# COMPACT_ATOMS: atom_id res chain seq x y z
N MET A 1 -22.93 -23.42 -76.00
CA MET A 1 -23.64 -22.92 -74.80
C MET A 1 -22.87 -21.71 -74.30
N PRO A 2 -23.44 -20.50 -74.35
CA PRO A 2 -22.73 -19.26 -74.03
C PRO A 2 -22.83 -18.84 -72.55
N ASP A 3 -21.84 -18.05 -72.12
CA ASP A 3 -21.57 -17.52 -70.76
C ASP A 3 -22.61 -16.53 -70.23
N PRO A 4 -22.83 -16.45 -68.90
CA PRO A 4 -23.57 -15.38 -68.25
C PRO A 4 -22.62 -14.37 -67.58
N LEU A 5 -22.02 -13.51 -68.40
CA LEU A 5 -21.45 -12.22 -67.99
C LEU A 5 -22.24 -11.15 -68.76
N ASP A 6 -23.32 -10.64 -68.17
CA ASP A 6 -23.97 -9.36 -68.51
C ASP A 6 -25.21 -9.17 -67.63
N MET A 7 -25.06 -8.48 -66.50
CA MET A 7 -26.18 -7.90 -65.76
C MET A 7 -25.70 -6.70 -64.94
N PHE A 8 -25.13 -5.71 -65.62
CA PHE A 8 -24.93 -4.37 -65.06
C PHE A 8 -25.26 -3.34 -66.12
N SER A 9 -26.52 -2.90 -66.14
CA SER A 9 -26.96 -1.57 -66.59
C SER A 9 -28.43 -1.45 -66.23
N ASP A 10 -28.75 -0.63 -65.22
CA ASP A 10 -29.88 0.27 -65.36
C ASP A 10 -29.73 1.46 -64.39
N ASP A 11 -29.61 2.62 -65.02
CA ASP A 11 -29.80 3.94 -64.47
C ASP A 11 -31.26 4.09 -64.00
N HIS A 12 -31.48 4.65 -62.81
CA HIS A 12 -32.69 5.41 -62.55
C HIS A 12 -32.48 6.46 -61.45
N ASP A 13 -32.54 7.72 -61.91
CA ASP A 13 -33.21 8.88 -61.32
C ASP A 13 -33.11 9.16 -59.82
N THR A 14 -32.39 10.24 -59.54
CA THR A 14 -32.51 11.13 -58.38
C THR A 14 -33.94 11.67 -58.17
N PRO A 15 -34.50 11.61 -56.95
CA PRO A 15 -35.43 12.60 -56.46
C PRO A 15 -34.70 13.66 -55.61
N SER A 16 -34.79 14.89 -56.11
CA SER A 16 -34.54 16.13 -55.38
C SER A 16 -35.56 16.34 -54.26
N GLY A 17 -35.12 16.85 -53.12
CA GLY A 17 -35.96 17.64 -52.20
C GLY A 17 -36.32 16.95 -50.89
N GLY A 18 -35.63 17.33 -49.83
CA GLY A 18 -35.96 16.99 -48.46
C GLY A 18 -34.95 17.58 -47.48
N ASP A 19 -35.01 18.90 -47.28
CA ASP A 19 -34.45 19.55 -46.08
C ASP A 19 -35.12 18.92 -44.86
N LEU A 20 -34.45 17.95 -44.26
CA LEU A 20 -34.76 17.41 -42.94
C LEU A 20 -33.45 17.46 -42.17
N ASP A 21 -33.47 18.28 -41.14
CA ASP A 21 -32.41 18.54 -40.17
C ASP A 21 -31.60 17.28 -39.84
N ASP A 22 -30.44 17.19 -40.49
CA ASP A 22 -29.36 16.25 -40.19
C ASP A 22 -28.70 16.67 -38.86
N ALA A 23 -29.41 16.41 -37.77
CA ALA A 23 -28.81 16.32 -36.45
C ALA A 23 -28.23 14.91 -36.28
N THR A 24 -27.26 14.55 -37.12
CA THR A 24 -26.36 13.44 -36.82
C THR A 24 -25.66 13.77 -35.50
N PRO A 25 -25.79 12.93 -34.44
CA PRO A 25 -25.02 13.13 -33.23
C PRO A 25 -23.56 12.90 -33.60
N THR A 26 -22.82 14.00 -33.73
CA THR A 26 -21.38 13.97 -33.93
C THR A 26 -20.76 13.39 -32.65
N TYR A 27 -20.64 12.06 -32.60
CA TYR A 27 -19.83 11.32 -31.64
C TYR A 27 -18.37 11.71 -31.89
N GLY A 28 -17.93 12.79 -31.26
CA GLY A 28 -16.61 13.37 -31.50
C GLY A 28 -16.37 14.74 -30.86
N GLN A 29 -17.41 15.46 -30.45
CA GLN A 29 -17.22 16.64 -29.59
C GLN A 29 -17.04 16.20 -28.14
N THR A 30 -15.79 16.01 -27.75
CA THR A 30 -15.41 16.07 -26.34
C THR A 30 -15.83 17.45 -25.84
N PRO A 31 -16.69 17.59 -24.81
CA PRO A 31 -16.99 18.89 -24.25
C PRO A 31 -15.67 19.52 -23.81
N ALA A 32 -15.32 20.65 -24.44
CA ALA A 32 -14.15 21.42 -24.04
C ALA A 32 -14.29 21.70 -22.53
N PRO A 33 -13.35 21.28 -21.68
CA PRO A 33 -13.43 21.62 -20.27
C PRO A 33 -13.33 23.14 -20.18
N LEU A 34 -14.44 23.77 -19.79
CA LEU A 34 -14.48 25.16 -19.36
C LEU A 34 -13.41 25.33 -18.28
N HIS A 35 -12.27 25.86 -18.69
CA HIS A 35 -11.13 26.21 -17.86
C HIS A 35 -11.54 27.34 -16.91
N ALA A 36 -12.27 27.00 -15.85
CA ALA A 36 -12.20 27.75 -14.61
C ALA A 36 -10.80 27.50 -14.02
N GLN A 37 -9.81 28.27 -14.50
CA GLN A 37 -8.48 28.35 -13.91
C GLN A 37 -8.58 29.03 -12.53
N GLY A 38 -9.17 28.35 -11.57
CA GLY A 38 -8.85 28.56 -10.17
C GLY A 38 -7.43 28.04 -9.96
N HIS A 39 -6.52 28.91 -9.53
CA HIS A 39 -5.17 28.55 -9.11
C HIS A 39 -5.21 27.59 -7.92
N ALA A 40 -5.58 26.33 -8.14
CA ALA A 40 -5.30 25.25 -7.21
C ALA A 40 -3.77 25.26 -7.01
N PHE A 41 -3.36 25.63 -5.80
CA PHE A 41 -1.98 25.91 -5.43
C PHE A 41 -1.02 24.81 -5.96
N PRO A 42 0.19 25.17 -6.44
CA PRO A 42 1.17 24.22 -6.96
C PRO A 42 1.41 22.98 -6.08
N VAL A 43 1.26 23.15 -4.75
CA VAL A 43 1.38 22.10 -3.74
C VAL A 43 0.32 21.00 -3.88
N ALA A 44 -0.95 21.36 -4.08
CA ALA A 44 -2.03 20.38 -4.21
C ALA A 44 -1.85 19.51 -5.47
N ARG A 45 -1.41 20.12 -6.58
CA ARG A 45 -1.07 19.39 -7.81
C ARG A 45 0.12 18.45 -7.63
N ALA A 46 1.14 18.87 -6.88
CA ALA A 46 2.29 18.02 -6.59
C ALA A 46 1.89 16.80 -5.73
N GLN A 47 1.01 16.98 -4.75
CA GLN A 47 0.50 15.88 -3.92
C GLN A 47 -0.28 14.87 -4.75
N ILE A 48 -1.24 15.31 -5.57
CA ILE A 48 -2.03 14.42 -6.45
C ILE A 48 -1.11 13.59 -7.36
N ARG A 49 -0.08 14.22 -7.95
CA ARG A 49 0.89 13.51 -8.79
C ARG A 49 1.68 12.46 -8.01
N ARG A 50 2.08 12.77 -6.79
CA ARG A 50 2.77 11.84 -5.90
C ARG A 50 1.88 10.66 -5.54
N ASP A 51 0.61 10.92 -5.23
CA ASP A 51 -0.35 9.88 -4.86
C ASP A 51 -0.61 8.93 -6.04
N VAL A 52 -0.83 9.45 -7.25
CA VAL A 52 -1.00 8.63 -8.46
C VAL A 52 0.27 7.84 -8.78
N PHE A 53 1.44 8.48 -8.69
CA PHE A 53 2.72 7.80 -8.89
C PHE A 53 2.86 6.63 -7.91
N TRP A 54 2.59 6.86 -6.62
CA TRP A 54 2.75 5.84 -5.60
C TRP A 54 1.73 4.71 -5.73
N GLN A 55 0.47 5.02 -6.07
CA GLN A 55 -0.53 4.00 -6.38
C GLN A 55 -0.11 3.11 -7.55
N ASN A 56 0.51 3.69 -8.59
CA ASN A 56 1.03 2.91 -9.71
C ASN A 56 2.21 2.02 -9.26
N VAL A 57 3.14 2.53 -8.46
CA VAL A 57 4.24 1.72 -7.91
C VAL A 57 3.71 0.55 -7.07
N CYS A 58 2.78 0.81 -6.15
CA CYS A 58 2.17 -0.25 -5.34
C CYS A 58 1.43 -1.27 -6.22
N ARG A 59 0.73 -0.82 -7.26
CA ARG A 59 0.04 -1.72 -8.20
C ARG A 59 1.02 -2.66 -8.89
N GLU A 60 2.08 -2.12 -9.50
CA GLU A 60 3.08 -2.93 -10.22
C GLU A 60 3.73 -3.97 -9.30
N ILE A 61 4.06 -3.59 -8.06
CA ILE A 61 4.64 -4.53 -7.10
C ILE A 61 3.63 -5.62 -6.74
N LEU A 62 2.37 -5.26 -6.47
CA LEU A 62 1.32 -6.25 -6.12
C LEU A 62 0.99 -7.18 -7.29
N LEU A 63 1.04 -6.70 -8.53
CA LEU A 63 0.90 -7.54 -9.72
C LEU A 63 2.09 -8.49 -9.89
N GLY A 64 3.31 -8.01 -9.67
CA GLY A 64 4.50 -8.86 -9.66
C GLY A 64 4.41 -9.95 -8.59
N LEU A 65 3.95 -9.60 -7.38
CA LEU A 65 3.69 -10.57 -6.31
C LEU A 65 2.56 -11.54 -6.66
N ALA A 66 1.49 -11.08 -7.31
CA ALA A 66 0.40 -11.95 -7.75
C ALA A 66 0.86 -12.95 -8.83
N ALA A 67 1.69 -12.51 -9.78
CA ALA A 67 2.28 -13.38 -10.79
C ALA A 67 3.19 -14.44 -10.14
N ALA A 68 4.09 -14.02 -9.24
CA ALA A 68 4.97 -14.92 -8.50
C ALA A 68 4.18 -15.91 -7.61
N ALA A 69 3.11 -15.46 -6.96
CA ALA A 69 2.23 -16.31 -6.15
C ALA A 69 1.44 -17.31 -7.01
N ALA A 70 1.04 -16.92 -8.23
CA ALA A 70 0.35 -17.80 -9.15
C ALA A 70 1.26 -18.92 -9.65
N GLU A 71 2.54 -18.62 -9.90
CA GLU A 71 3.56 -19.61 -10.25
C GLU A 71 3.81 -20.59 -9.09
N SER A 72 4.05 -20.08 -7.88
CA SER A 72 4.36 -20.91 -6.70
C SER A 72 3.18 -21.76 -6.21
N SER A 73 1.95 -21.27 -6.36
CA SER A 73 0.73 -22.00 -5.96
C SER A 73 0.30 -23.06 -6.99
N GLY A 74 1.01 -23.22 -8.11
CA GLY A 74 0.57 -24.06 -9.23
C GLY A 74 -0.68 -23.53 -9.95
N ARG A 75 -1.06 -22.26 -9.71
CA ARG A 75 -2.21 -21.61 -10.34
C ARG A 75 -1.98 -21.35 -11.84
N THR A 76 -0.72 -21.22 -12.25
CA THR A 76 -0.27 -21.08 -13.64
C THR A 76 0.64 -22.23 -14.11
N GLY A 77 0.97 -23.18 -13.22
CA GLY A 77 1.89 -24.27 -13.50
C GLY A 77 1.26 -25.38 -14.33
N ILE A 78 1.56 -25.42 -15.64
CA ILE A 78 1.30 -26.56 -16.51
C ILE A 78 2.61 -27.36 -16.63
N GLY A 79 3.04 -28.09 -15.60
CA GLY A 79 4.33 -28.81 -15.67
C GLY A 79 4.57 -29.85 -14.55
N PRO A 80 5.13 -31.03 -14.87
CA PRO A 80 5.32 -32.15 -13.93
C PRO A 80 6.57 -32.04 -13.03
N SER A 81 6.93 -30.85 -12.52
CA SER A 81 8.24 -30.56 -11.93
C SER A 81 8.29 -30.36 -10.41
N ASP A 82 7.32 -30.88 -9.65
CA ASP A 82 7.25 -30.75 -8.17
C ASP A 82 8.23 -31.65 -7.38
N ALA A 83 9.35 -32.09 -7.98
CA ALA A 83 10.21 -33.13 -7.39
C ALA A 83 11.55 -32.63 -6.80
N GLN A 84 11.84 -31.33 -6.75
CA GLN A 84 13.05 -30.83 -6.08
C GLN A 84 12.76 -29.67 -5.13
N MET A 85 12.61 -30.01 -3.84
CA MET A 85 12.57 -29.07 -2.72
C MET A 85 13.96 -28.48 -2.45
N SER A 86 14.35 -27.44 -3.19
CA SER A 86 15.15 -26.36 -2.61
C SER A 86 14.19 -25.26 -2.15
N PRO A 87 14.45 -24.55 -1.04
CA PRO A 87 13.66 -23.37 -0.69
C PRO A 87 13.78 -22.36 -1.84
N ASP A 88 12.70 -22.19 -2.59
CA ASP A 88 12.64 -21.20 -3.65
C ASP A 88 12.68 -19.81 -3.00
N PRO A 89 13.59 -18.90 -3.37
CA PRO A 89 13.63 -17.54 -2.83
C PRO A 89 12.28 -16.80 -2.93
N VAL A 90 11.41 -17.20 -3.86
CA VAL A 90 10.05 -16.66 -3.98
C VAL A 90 9.16 -17.11 -2.83
N SER A 91 9.30 -18.36 -2.37
CA SER A 91 8.50 -18.88 -1.24
C SER A 91 8.76 -18.12 0.06
N GLU A 92 9.98 -17.61 0.25
CA GLU A 92 10.37 -16.79 1.40
C GLU A 92 9.68 -15.41 1.42
N LEU A 93 9.18 -14.92 0.28
CA LEU A 93 8.46 -13.65 0.23
C LEU A 93 7.05 -13.75 0.83
N PHE A 94 6.48 -14.95 0.88
CA PHE A 94 5.08 -15.22 1.23
C PHE A 94 4.90 -15.81 2.64
N ASP A 95 5.94 -15.79 3.47
CA ASP A 95 5.87 -16.27 4.86
C ASP A 95 5.42 -15.18 5.86
N GLY A 96 5.08 -13.98 5.38
CA GLY A 96 4.71 -12.83 6.19
C GLY A 96 5.83 -11.81 6.40
N ARG A 97 7.03 -12.05 5.87
CA ARG A 97 8.11 -11.05 5.75
C ARG A 97 7.68 -9.84 4.93
N MET A 98 7.00 -10.08 3.82
CA MET A 98 6.36 -9.03 3.04
C MET A 98 5.00 -8.66 3.62
N ALA A 99 4.70 -7.37 3.63
CA ALA A 99 3.43 -6.83 4.09
C ALA A 99 3.05 -5.57 3.32
N ILE A 100 1.76 -5.29 3.26
CA ILE A 100 1.26 -3.96 2.89
C ILE A 100 1.03 -3.12 4.15
N ILE A 101 1.14 -1.80 3.99
CA ILE A 101 0.71 -0.82 5.00
C ILE A 101 -0.54 -0.13 4.47
N THR A 102 -1.60 -0.14 5.27
CA THR A 102 -2.86 0.55 4.93
C THR A 102 -2.82 2.03 5.30
N SER A 103 -3.74 2.82 4.78
CA SER A 103 -3.92 4.23 5.17
C SER A 103 -4.27 4.42 6.65
N GLN A 104 -4.71 3.35 7.34
CA GLN A 104 -4.94 3.33 8.79
C GLN A 104 -3.66 2.99 9.59
N GLY A 105 -2.53 2.76 8.91
CA GLY A 105 -1.27 2.34 9.53
C GLY A 105 -1.20 0.86 9.88
N GLN A 106 -2.16 0.04 9.45
CA GLN A 106 -2.16 -1.40 9.71
C GLN A 106 -1.16 -2.10 8.79
N ARG A 107 -0.29 -2.95 9.38
CA ARG A 107 0.58 -3.88 8.63
C ARG A 107 -0.16 -5.19 8.39
N ILE A 108 -0.41 -5.53 7.13
CA ILE A 108 -1.04 -6.79 6.73
C ILE A 108 0.00 -7.66 6.04
N PRO A 109 0.45 -8.76 6.68
CA PRO A 109 1.40 -9.69 6.08
C PRO A 109 0.82 -10.36 4.82
N ILE A 110 1.67 -10.61 3.85
CA ILE A 110 1.28 -11.19 2.55
C ILE A 110 1.72 -12.66 2.53
N ALA A 111 0.75 -13.56 2.40
CA ALA A 111 0.95 -14.95 2.00
C ALA A 111 0.46 -15.23 0.58
N ASP A 112 -0.49 -14.45 0.08
CA ASP A 112 -0.96 -14.52 -1.30
C ASP A 112 -1.55 -13.17 -1.73
N VAL A 113 -1.49 -12.87 -3.02
CA VAL A 113 -2.06 -11.67 -3.61
C VAL A 113 -2.88 -12.07 -4.83
N PHE A 114 -4.14 -11.64 -4.87
CA PHE A 114 -5.04 -11.91 -5.99
C PHE A 114 -5.71 -10.61 -6.48
N PRO A 115 -5.59 -10.26 -7.77
CA PRO A 115 -6.35 -9.14 -8.33
C PRO A 115 -7.85 -9.47 -8.41
N VAL A 116 -8.71 -8.63 -7.83
CA VAL A 116 -10.18 -8.90 -7.74
C VAL A 116 -10.99 -8.20 -8.82
N PHE A 117 -10.56 -7.03 -9.28
CA PHE A 117 -11.33 -6.22 -10.23
C PHE A 117 -10.48 -5.79 -11.41
N ALA A 118 -10.76 -6.40 -12.56
CA ALA A 118 -10.15 -6.11 -13.86
C ALA A 118 -11.25 -5.90 -14.89
N PHE A 119 -11.42 -4.69 -15.43
CA PHE A 119 -12.36 -4.46 -16.52
C PHE A 119 -11.68 -4.79 -17.85
N SER A 120 -11.49 -6.08 -18.12
CA SER A 120 -10.85 -6.48 -19.37
C SER A 120 -11.66 -6.03 -20.58
N VAL A 121 -10.99 -5.35 -21.52
CA VAL A 121 -11.56 -5.07 -22.86
C VAL A 121 -11.80 -6.42 -23.56
N PRO A 122 -12.92 -6.62 -24.27
CA PRO A 122 -13.13 -7.85 -25.03
C PRO A 122 -11.96 -8.10 -26.00
N GLY A 123 -11.37 -9.30 -25.91
CA GLY A 123 -10.16 -9.72 -26.62
C GLY A 123 -9.76 -11.16 -26.28
N ASP A 124 -8.63 -11.62 -26.82
CA ASP A 124 -8.06 -12.94 -26.55
C ASP A 124 -7.62 -13.11 -25.08
N VAL A 125 -7.33 -14.35 -24.66
CA VAL A 125 -6.98 -14.68 -23.26
C VAL A 125 -5.73 -13.93 -22.79
N GLU A 126 -4.75 -13.77 -23.66
CA GLU A 126 -3.49 -13.08 -23.35
C GLU A 126 -3.70 -11.57 -23.17
N THR A 127 -4.47 -10.94 -24.05
CA THR A 127 -4.88 -9.53 -23.93
C THR A 127 -5.77 -9.31 -22.72
N ARG A 128 -6.58 -10.31 -22.33
CA ARG A 128 -7.39 -10.25 -21.12
C ARG A 128 -6.53 -10.27 -19.86
N ILE A 129 -5.50 -11.12 -19.82
CA ILE A 129 -4.53 -11.18 -18.72
C ILE A 129 -3.76 -9.85 -18.64
N ARG A 130 -3.22 -9.35 -19.77
CA ARG A 130 -2.54 -8.05 -19.82
C ARG A 130 -3.45 -6.87 -19.45
N SER A 131 -4.71 -6.89 -19.89
CA SER A 131 -5.70 -5.86 -19.55
C SER A 131 -6.11 -5.94 -18.09
N SER A 132 -6.08 -7.13 -17.49
CA SER A 132 -6.25 -7.31 -16.06
C SER A 132 -5.12 -6.61 -15.32
N ASP A 133 -3.88 -6.88 -15.68
CA ASP A 133 -2.70 -6.28 -15.03
C ASP A 133 -2.73 -4.74 -15.09
N VAL A 134 -3.07 -4.15 -16.24
CA VAL A 134 -3.11 -2.68 -16.38
C VAL A 134 -4.23 -2.01 -15.58
N GLN A 135 -5.35 -2.70 -15.32
CA GLN A 135 -6.56 -2.10 -14.77
C GLN A 135 -6.90 -2.46 -13.32
N CYS A 136 -6.08 -3.30 -12.67
CA CYS A 136 -6.34 -3.73 -11.30
C CYS A 136 -6.28 -2.56 -10.30
N THR A 137 -7.44 -2.28 -9.69
CA THR A 137 -7.56 -1.28 -8.62
C THR A 137 -7.92 -1.90 -7.28
N VAL A 138 -8.27 -3.17 -7.22
CA VAL A 138 -8.65 -3.89 -6.00
C VAL A 138 -7.89 -5.21 -5.92
N PHE A 139 -7.26 -5.46 -4.77
CA PHE A 139 -6.48 -6.66 -4.49
C PHE A 139 -7.06 -7.38 -3.28
N ARG A 140 -7.09 -8.71 -3.34
CA ARG A 140 -7.30 -9.58 -2.19
C ARG A 140 -5.95 -10.05 -1.69
N ILE A 141 -5.63 -9.75 -0.44
CA ILE A 141 -4.42 -10.16 0.25
C ILE A 141 -4.79 -11.23 1.26
N SER A 142 -4.17 -12.40 1.16
CA SER A 142 -4.29 -13.44 2.20
C SER A 142 -3.10 -13.33 3.14
N THR A 143 -3.33 -13.48 4.44
CA THR A 143 -2.26 -13.53 5.44
C THR A 143 -1.79 -14.98 5.66
N PRO A 144 -0.59 -15.19 6.23
CA PRO A 144 -0.14 -16.53 6.62
C PRO A 144 -1.06 -17.20 7.66
N THR A 145 -1.80 -16.39 8.43
CA THR A 145 -2.79 -16.87 9.42
C THR A 145 -4.12 -17.30 8.78
N GLY A 146 -4.29 -17.11 7.47
CA GLY A 146 -5.50 -17.48 6.72
C GLY A 146 -6.57 -16.40 6.65
N GLU A 147 -6.33 -15.21 7.20
CA GLU A 147 -7.23 -14.06 7.02
C GLU A 147 -7.14 -13.53 5.59
N SER A 148 -8.20 -12.87 5.11
CA SER A 148 -8.24 -12.31 3.76
C SER A 148 -8.80 -10.89 3.77
N TYR A 149 -8.07 -9.97 3.15
CA TYR A 149 -8.40 -8.55 3.07
C TYR A 149 -8.61 -8.15 1.63
N THR A 150 -9.75 -7.55 1.29
CA THR A 150 -10.00 -7.01 -0.05
C THR A 150 -9.90 -5.49 -0.01
N LEU A 151 -8.86 -4.94 -0.61
CA LEU A 151 -8.47 -3.55 -0.46
C LEU A 151 -8.33 -2.87 -1.82
N PRO A 152 -8.89 -1.67 -2.03
CA PRO A 152 -8.54 -0.85 -3.16
C PRO A 152 -7.11 -0.32 -3.02
N ILE A 153 -6.43 -0.11 -4.15
CA ILE A 153 -5.04 0.40 -4.19
C ILE A 153 -4.89 1.74 -3.49
N SER A 154 -5.94 2.57 -3.48
CA SER A 154 -5.97 3.86 -2.79
C SER A 154 -5.91 3.75 -1.26
N GLN A 155 -6.19 2.57 -0.69
CA GLN A 155 -6.02 2.29 0.74
C GLN A 155 -4.64 1.74 1.08
N ILE A 156 -3.82 1.38 0.08
CA ILE A 156 -2.48 0.84 0.28
C ILE A 156 -1.48 2.00 0.14
N VAL A 157 -0.81 2.34 1.23
CA VAL A 157 0.11 3.48 1.29
C VAL A 157 1.56 3.07 1.30
N GLY A 158 1.86 1.77 1.30
CA GLY A 158 3.23 1.30 1.19
C GLY A 158 3.34 -0.21 1.24
N ILE A 159 4.54 -0.67 0.94
CA ILE A 159 4.95 -2.07 1.02
C ILE A 159 6.14 -2.12 1.97
N HIS A 160 6.08 -3.06 2.90
CA HIS A 160 7.07 -3.23 3.96
C HIS A 160 7.65 -4.63 3.87
N SER A 161 8.97 -4.72 3.92
CA SER A 161 9.73 -5.97 3.95
C SER A 161 10.51 -6.02 5.27
N LEU A 162 10.39 -7.14 5.98
CA LEU A 162 11.22 -7.43 7.15
C LEU A 162 12.40 -8.32 6.75
N SER A 163 13.59 -8.01 7.26
CA SER A 163 14.73 -8.91 7.13
C SER A 163 14.57 -10.10 8.07
N GLN A 164 15.16 -11.24 7.69
CA GLN A 164 15.20 -12.44 8.53
C GLN A 164 15.78 -12.15 9.91
N SER A 165 16.89 -11.41 9.95
CA SER A 165 17.55 -11.00 11.21
C SER A 165 16.67 -10.15 12.13
N LEU A 166 15.71 -9.40 11.57
CA LEU A 166 14.81 -8.57 12.36
C LEU A 166 13.67 -9.41 12.94
N ILE A 167 13.18 -10.40 12.19
CA ILE A 167 12.18 -11.36 12.69
C ILE A 167 12.78 -12.17 13.84
N GLU A 168 13.98 -12.71 13.67
CA GLU A 168 14.68 -13.47 14.72
C GLU A 168 14.88 -12.62 15.98
N GLN A 169 15.24 -11.33 15.83
CA GLN A 169 15.33 -10.40 16.96
C GLN A 169 13.99 -10.16 17.65
N MET A 170 12.90 -10.04 16.88
CA MET A 170 11.55 -9.87 17.44
C MET A 170 11.10 -11.13 18.19
N GLU A 171 11.29 -12.31 17.62
CA GLU A 171 10.97 -13.60 18.26
C GLU A 171 11.79 -13.80 19.54
N GLN A 172 13.09 -13.47 19.50
CA GLN A 172 13.95 -13.57 20.66
C GLN A 172 13.58 -12.56 21.77
N ALA A 173 13.19 -11.34 21.38
CA ALA A 173 12.66 -10.35 22.32
C ALA A 173 11.36 -10.83 22.97
N GLU A 174 10.41 -11.35 22.19
CA GLU A 174 9.15 -11.91 22.69
C GLU A 174 9.38 -13.08 23.65
N ALA A 175 10.27 -14.02 23.28
CA ALA A 175 10.63 -15.15 24.12
C ALA A 175 11.30 -14.74 25.44
N SER A 176 12.02 -13.62 25.46
CA SER A 176 12.67 -13.08 26.66
C SER A 176 11.69 -12.40 27.63
N ILE A 177 10.51 -11.96 27.16
CA ILE A 177 9.52 -11.24 27.96
C ILE A 177 8.71 -12.20 28.86
N ASP A 178 8.66 -13.49 28.55
CA ASP A 178 7.76 -14.44 29.22
C ASP A 178 8.33 -15.14 30.47
N LYS A 179 9.58 -14.84 30.89
CA LYS A 179 10.19 -15.55 32.03
C LYS A 179 10.32 -14.77 33.35
N ASP A 180 10.35 -13.43 33.36
CA ASP A 180 10.64 -12.69 34.61
C ASP A 180 9.71 -11.51 34.95
N SER A 181 8.69 -11.18 34.14
CA SER A 181 7.97 -9.89 34.31
C SER A 181 6.44 -9.94 34.20
N ILE A 182 5.78 -10.99 34.72
CA ILE A 182 4.31 -11.01 34.77
C ILE A 182 3.75 -9.91 35.69
N GLU A 183 4.47 -9.48 36.73
CA GLU A 183 3.97 -8.48 37.68
C GLU A 183 4.03 -7.02 37.17
N ASN A 184 4.74 -6.70 36.08
CA ASN A 184 4.92 -5.31 35.61
C ASN A 184 4.68 -5.10 34.10
N ARG A 185 3.86 -5.96 33.47
CA ARG A 185 3.67 -5.94 32.01
C ARG A 185 2.73 -4.79 31.60
N VAL A 186 3.30 -3.69 31.12
CA VAL A 186 2.56 -2.63 30.43
C VAL A 186 2.49 -2.99 28.94
N PRO A 187 1.29 -3.06 28.30
CA PRO A 187 1.17 -3.51 26.92
C PRO A 187 1.93 -2.60 25.92
N PHE A 188 2.41 -3.21 24.83
CA PHE A 188 3.14 -2.51 23.77
C PHE A 188 2.25 -1.41 23.17
N GLY A 189 2.69 -0.16 23.30
CA GLY A 189 1.89 1.05 23.03
C GLY A 189 1.70 1.94 24.27
N PHE A 190 1.47 1.36 25.45
CA PHE A 190 1.41 2.12 26.71
C PHE A 190 2.81 2.47 27.26
N ALA A 191 3.84 1.69 26.91
CA ALA A 191 5.23 1.98 27.30
C ALA A 191 5.74 3.31 26.71
N ALA A 192 5.28 3.70 25.51
CA ALA A 192 5.66 4.98 24.89
C ALA A 192 5.07 6.18 25.66
N TYR A 193 3.81 6.10 26.09
CA TYR A 193 3.16 7.15 26.87
C TYR A 193 3.71 7.24 28.30
N THR A 194 4.02 6.11 28.94
CA THR A 194 4.60 6.10 30.29
C THR A 194 6.06 6.54 30.32
N SER A 195 6.80 6.38 29.21
CA SER A 195 8.18 6.91 29.08
C SER A 195 8.21 8.44 29.06
N LEU A 196 7.28 9.09 28.37
CA LEU A 196 7.11 10.55 28.38
C LEU A 196 6.69 11.08 29.76
N ALA A 197 5.76 10.39 30.43
CA ALA A 197 5.34 10.78 31.78
C ALA A 197 6.46 10.66 32.83
N ARG A 198 7.35 9.65 32.71
CA ARG A 198 8.51 9.50 33.61
C ARG A 198 9.61 10.51 33.33
N SER A 199 9.87 10.87 32.06
CA SER A 199 10.89 11.86 31.74
C SER A 199 10.52 13.25 32.28
N GLU A 200 9.24 13.63 32.27
CA GLU A 200 8.77 14.88 32.88
C GLU A 200 8.90 14.89 34.41
N GLN A 201 8.66 13.75 35.08
CA GLN A 201 8.85 13.65 36.54
C GLN A 201 10.32 13.69 36.94
N GLN A 202 11.21 13.06 36.16
CA GLN A 202 12.66 13.14 36.40
C GLN A 202 13.20 14.55 36.14
N ALA A 203 12.73 15.23 35.10
CA ALA A 203 13.10 16.63 34.82
C ALA A 203 12.66 17.57 35.95
N LYS A 204 11.46 17.38 36.52
CA LYS A 204 10.98 18.17 37.67
C LYS A 204 11.67 17.83 38.99
N GLY A 205 12.16 16.59 39.16
CA GLY A 205 12.90 16.19 40.35
C GLY A 205 14.30 16.81 40.43
N GLN A 206 14.93 17.09 39.29
CA GLN A 206 16.27 17.70 39.23
C GLN A 206 16.28 19.22 39.50
N GLU A 207 15.14 19.90 39.43
CA GLU A 207 15.08 21.35 39.71
C GLU A 207 15.07 21.71 41.22
N TYR A 208 14.95 20.74 42.13
CA TYR A 208 14.84 20.99 43.58
C TYR A 208 16.04 20.55 44.44
N GLU A 209 17.10 19.98 43.87
CA GLU A 209 18.29 19.56 44.63
C GLU A 209 19.44 20.59 44.63
N GLY A 210 19.19 21.83 44.16
CA GLY A 210 20.24 22.84 43.96
C GLY A 210 20.32 23.99 44.98
N GLU A 211 19.45 24.06 45.98
CA GLU A 211 19.44 25.19 46.94
C GLU A 211 19.83 24.72 48.35
N GLU A 212 21.14 24.52 48.53
CA GLU A 212 21.78 24.32 49.82
C GLU A 212 21.65 25.63 50.62
N ILE A 213 20.62 25.72 51.47
CA ILE A 213 20.41 26.85 52.38
C ILE A 213 21.60 26.90 53.34
N PRO A 214 22.42 27.97 53.34
CA PRO A 214 23.55 28.08 54.26
C PRO A 214 23.04 28.11 55.69
N SER A 215 23.49 27.11 56.46
CA SER A 215 23.19 26.97 57.88
C SER A 215 23.69 28.21 58.65
N PRO A 216 22.84 28.92 59.40
CA PRO A 216 23.28 30.06 60.20
C PRO A 216 24.05 29.54 61.41
N ASP A 217 25.37 29.61 61.30
CA ASP A 217 26.31 29.19 62.33
C ASP A 217 26.11 29.93 63.66
N ALA A 218 26.31 29.12 64.70
CA ALA A 218 26.19 29.38 66.12
C ALA A 218 27.25 30.36 66.68
N PRO A 219 27.05 30.87 67.92
CA PRO A 219 27.97 31.80 68.57
C PRO A 219 29.07 31.07 69.36
N SER A 220 30.33 31.52 69.24
CA SER A 220 31.43 31.38 70.22
C SER A 220 32.71 32.02 69.64
N GLY A 221 33.55 32.77 70.34
CA GLY A 221 33.64 33.04 71.77
C GLY A 221 34.76 34.06 72.06
N THR A 222 34.76 34.44 73.33
CA THR A 222 35.65 35.26 74.14
C THR A 222 37.16 35.23 73.80
N LEU A 223 37.79 36.40 73.71
CA LEU A 223 39.24 36.59 73.81
C LEU A 223 39.57 37.33 75.13
N GLN A 224 40.37 36.67 75.99
CA GLN A 224 41.02 37.17 77.20
C GLN A 224 42.52 37.37 76.94
N GLY A 225 43.11 38.40 77.58
CA GLY A 225 44.54 38.57 77.89
C GLY A 225 45.44 38.99 76.71
N GLU A 226 46.39 39.92 76.82
CA GLU A 226 47.11 40.53 77.95
C GLU A 226 47.27 42.05 77.75
#